data_AF-A0A2N1MVC9-F1
#
_entry.id   AF-A0A2N1MVC9-F1
#
_cell.length_a   1.000
_cell.length_b   1.000
_cell.length_c   1.000
_cell.angle_alpha   90.00
_cell.angle_beta   90.00
_cell.angle_gamma   90.00
#
_symmetry.space_group_name_H-M   'P 1'
#
loop_
_entity.id
_entity.type
_entity.pdbx_description
1 polymer ?
#
loop_
_entity_poly.entity_id
_entity_poly.type
_entity_poly.pdbx_seq_one_letter_code
_entity_poly.pdbx_strand_id
1 'polypeptide(L)'
;MKDYITRLVYCDMLGHNVEFGHIHAVKLVQSAKGLWEKRVGYLSCSLFLHETHELSIMLINTIQKDLRSSNHLEVCAALTALCQLLNTEMIPAVYGLVEEKLSHPKDIVRKKAIMVFHRLFRDKPELIIHLDEKFRQILSGGDPGVLGAILCLFIDFVKEDPSKYKDLVPVLVNILEQVLDRYLPRNYDYHGAPAPWIQVKIIQILGMLAQDDEK
;
A
#
# COMPACT_ATOMS: atom_id res chain seq x y z
N MET A 1 14.83 -25.46 -0.54
CA MET A 1 15.31 -24.06 -0.64
C MET A 1 14.56 -23.14 0.33
N LYS A 2 13.21 -23.15 0.34
CA LYS A 2 12.38 -22.32 1.24
C LYS A 2 12.74 -22.41 2.74
N ASP A 3 13.00 -23.61 3.26
CA ASP A 3 13.25 -23.79 4.71
C ASP A 3 14.60 -23.20 5.12
N TYR A 4 15.60 -23.25 4.23
CA TYR A 4 16.89 -22.60 4.45
C TYR A 4 16.76 -21.07 4.45
N ILE A 5 15.99 -20.51 3.52
CA ILE A 5 15.71 -19.06 3.50
C ILE A 5 14.98 -18.62 4.77
N THR A 6 14.02 -19.41 5.25
CA THR A 6 13.30 -19.11 6.50
C THR A 6 14.25 -19.12 7.70
N ARG A 7 15.19 -20.08 7.76
CA ARG A 7 16.24 -20.10 8.79
C ARG A 7 17.20 -18.92 8.68
N LEU A 8 17.52 -18.48 7.45
CA LEU A 8 18.35 -17.29 7.24
C LEU A 8 17.65 -16.02 7.72
N VAL A 9 16.35 -15.87 7.45
CA VAL A 9 15.54 -14.77 8.00
C VAL A 9 15.60 -14.78 9.52
N TYR A 10 15.54 -15.96 10.15
CA TYR A 10 15.68 -16.07 11.60
C TYR A 10 17.07 -15.65 12.11
N CYS A 11 18.14 -16.07 11.43
CA CYS A 11 19.50 -15.65 11.78
C CYS A 11 19.69 -14.12 11.65
N ASP A 12 19.14 -13.53 10.59
CA ASP A 12 19.13 -12.08 10.37
C ASP A 12 18.40 -11.33 11.49
N MET A 13 17.23 -11.84 11.91
CA MET A 13 16.49 -11.30 13.06
C MET A 13 17.26 -11.37 14.38
N LEU A 14 18.19 -12.34 14.53
CA LEU A 14 19.09 -12.42 15.67
C LEU A 14 20.31 -11.49 15.56
N GLY A 15 20.45 -10.77 14.44
CA GLY A 15 21.55 -9.83 14.17
C GLY A 15 22.78 -10.47 13.54
N HIS A 16 22.69 -11.70 13.02
CA HIS A 16 23.79 -12.33 12.30
C HIS A 16 23.82 -11.87 10.84
N ASN A 17 25.02 -11.66 10.28
CA ASN A 17 25.18 -11.31 8.87
C ASN A 17 24.78 -12.49 7.96
N VAL A 18 23.85 -12.24 7.04
CA VAL A 18 23.31 -13.23 6.09
C VAL A 18 23.47 -12.81 4.62
N GLU A 19 24.42 -11.93 4.28
CA GLU A 19 24.60 -11.38 2.93
C GLU A 19 24.69 -12.45 1.83
N PHE A 20 25.35 -13.58 2.12
CA PHE A 20 25.45 -14.72 1.19
C PHE A 20 24.07 -15.29 0.79
N GLY A 21 23.05 -15.10 1.62
CA GLY A 21 21.69 -15.55 1.44
C GLY A 21 20.83 -14.65 0.54
N HIS A 22 21.23 -13.40 0.30
CA HIS A 22 20.41 -12.40 -0.41
C HIS A 22 20.08 -12.86 -1.84
N ILE A 23 21.09 -13.34 -2.58
CA ILE A 23 20.89 -13.86 -3.93
C ILE A 23 19.98 -15.08 -3.98
N HIS A 24 20.01 -15.91 -2.92
CA HIS A 24 19.16 -17.09 -2.83
C HIS A 24 17.70 -16.72 -2.55
N ALA A 25 17.44 -15.63 -1.83
CA ALA A 25 16.10 -15.08 -1.65
C ALA A 25 15.52 -14.59 -2.98
N VAL A 26 16.30 -13.86 -3.78
CA VAL A 26 15.89 -13.42 -5.13
C VAL A 26 15.59 -14.61 -6.04
N LYS A 27 16.48 -15.61 -6.06
CA LYS A 27 16.27 -16.85 -6.83
C LYS A 27 15.02 -17.60 -6.38
N LEU A 28 14.69 -17.60 -5.09
CA LEU A 28 13.48 -18.22 -4.58
C LEU A 28 12.22 -17.54 -5.15
N VAL A 29 12.18 -16.21 -5.21
CA VAL A 29 11.06 -15.46 -5.81
C VAL A 29 10.92 -15.77 -7.30
N GLN A 30 12.04 -15.76 -8.03
CA GLN A 30 12.06 -16.01 -9.48
C GLN A 30 11.64 -17.44 -9.87
N SER A 31 12.01 -18.43 -9.05
CA SER A 31 11.74 -19.85 -9.31
C SER A 31 10.49 -20.39 -8.61
N ALA A 32 9.80 -19.56 -7.81
CA ALA A 32 8.63 -19.97 -7.05
C ALA A 32 7.54 -20.53 -7.97
N LYS A 33 7.16 -21.79 -7.73
CA LYS A 33 6.04 -22.44 -8.45
C LYS A 33 4.72 -22.28 -7.70
N GLY A 34 4.79 -22.12 -6.38
CA GLY A 34 3.63 -21.94 -5.51
C GLY A 34 3.57 -20.55 -4.87
N LEU A 35 2.35 -20.14 -4.52
CA LEU A 35 2.10 -18.87 -3.82
C LEU A 35 2.85 -18.78 -2.48
N TRP A 36 2.98 -19.90 -1.76
CA TRP A 36 3.67 -19.92 -0.47
C TRP A 36 5.16 -19.59 -0.61
N GLU A 37 5.86 -20.23 -1.55
CA GLU A 37 7.27 -19.98 -1.82
C GLU A 37 7.49 -18.53 -2.26
N LYS A 38 6.57 -18.00 -3.08
CA LYS A 38 6.58 -16.61 -3.53
C LYS A 38 6.41 -15.64 -2.37
N ARG A 39 5.50 -15.90 -1.42
CA ARG A 39 5.32 -15.07 -0.22
C ARG A 39 6.55 -15.08 0.68
N VAL A 40 7.14 -16.25 0.93
CA VAL A 40 8.37 -16.36 1.72
C VAL A 40 9.52 -15.64 1.02
N GLY A 41 9.65 -15.81 -0.30
CA GLY A 41 10.67 -15.14 -1.10
C GLY A 41 10.52 -13.62 -1.03
N TYR A 42 9.32 -13.08 -1.30
CA TYR A 42 9.09 -11.64 -1.25
C TYR A 42 9.33 -11.06 0.15
N LEU A 43 8.88 -11.75 1.21
CA LEU A 43 9.18 -11.34 2.59
C LEU A 43 10.68 -11.31 2.84
N SER A 44 11.41 -12.35 2.42
CA SER A 44 12.86 -12.45 2.63
C SER A 44 13.59 -11.35 1.86
N CYS A 45 13.20 -11.08 0.61
CA CYS A 45 13.74 -9.97 -0.16
C CYS A 45 13.46 -8.62 0.54
N SER A 46 12.24 -8.40 1.05
CA SER A 46 11.88 -7.17 1.76
C SER A 46 12.64 -6.97 3.08
N LEU A 47 13.15 -8.04 3.70
CA LEU A 47 13.99 -7.95 4.90
C LEU A 47 15.47 -7.73 4.56
N PHE A 48 15.98 -8.46 3.57
CA PHE A 48 17.41 -8.48 3.23
C PHE A 48 17.83 -7.33 2.31
N LEU A 49 16.97 -6.92 1.38
CA LEU A 49 17.32 -5.95 0.35
C LEU A 49 16.87 -4.56 0.80
N HIS A 50 17.85 -3.71 1.06
CA HIS A 50 17.62 -2.27 1.15
C HIS A 50 17.36 -1.66 -0.24
N GLU A 51 16.79 -0.46 -0.26
CA GLU A 51 16.42 0.25 -1.49
C GLU A 51 17.61 0.48 -2.44
N THR A 52 18.84 0.56 -1.95
CA THR A 52 20.02 0.76 -2.79
C THR A 52 20.68 -0.55 -3.25
N HIS A 53 20.15 -1.71 -2.86
CA HIS A 53 20.81 -2.97 -3.16
C HIS A 53 20.68 -3.32 -4.66
N GLU A 54 21.81 -3.62 -5.31
CA GLU A 54 21.88 -3.95 -6.75
C GLU A 54 20.95 -5.12 -7.17
N LEU A 55 20.66 -6.03 -6.24
CA LEU A 55 19.81 -7.20 -6.48
C LEU A 55 18.32 -6.83 -6.64
N SER A 56 17.89 -5.66 -6.17
CA SER A 56 16.50 -5.21 -6.30
C SER A 56 16.07 -5.06 -7.76
N ILE A 57 17.02 -4.72 -8.66
CA ILE A 57 16.79 -4.64 -10.11
C ILE A 57 16.36 -6.01 -10.68
N MET A 58 16.92 -7.11 -10.16
CA MET A 58 16.59 -8.46 -10.61
C MET A 58 15.15 -8.87 -10.29
N LEU A 59 14.48 -8.16 -9.38
CA LEU A 59 13.09 -8.40 -9.00
C LEU A 59 12.09 -7.68 -9.91
N ILE A 60 12.52 -6.67 -10.68
CA ILE A 60 11.63 -5.86 -11.55
C ILE A 60 10.80 -6.76 -12.47
N ASN A 61 11.47 -7.64 -13.21
CA ASN A 61 10.81 -8.54 -14.16
C ASN A 61 9.82 -9.48 -13.46
N THR A 62 10.15 -9.96 -12.26
CA THR A 62 9.28 -10.87 -11.51
C THR A 62 8.06 -10.13 -10.95
N ILE A 63 8.24 -8.92 -10.42
CA ILE A 63 7.16 -8.07 -9.94
C ILE A 63 6.21 -7.70 -11.08
N GLN A 64 6.73 -7.31 -12.25
CA GLN A 64 5.90 -7.03 -13.42
C GLN A 64 5.07 -8.24 -13.85
N LYS A 65 5.68 -9.43 -13.89
CA LYS A 65 4.99 -10.69 -14.18
C LYS A 65 3.88 -10.96 -13.17
N ASP A 66 4.16 -10.79 -11.89
CA ASP A 66 3.19 -11.07 -10.82
C ASP A 66 2.07 -10.03 -10.77
N LEU A 67 2.33 -8.77 -11.08
CA LEU A 67 1.30 -7.73 -11.22
C LEU A 67 0.35 -8.03 -12.40
N ARG A 68 0.84 -8.68 -13.45
CA ARG A 68 0.01 -9.12 -14.60
C ARG A 68 -0.68 -10.47 -14.39
N SER A 69 -0.42 -11.15 -13.28
CA SER A 69 -1.05 -12.44 -12.98
C SER A 69 -2.56 -12.32 -12.84
N SER A 70 -3.28 -13.35 -13.27
CA SER A 70 -4.72 -13.50 -13.02
C SER A 70 -5.04 -13.80 -11.56
N ASN A 71 -4.06 -14.32 -10.80
CA ASN A 71 -4.23 -14.63 -9.39
C ASN A 71 -4.02 -13.38 -8.53
N HIS A 72 -5.11 -12.86 -7.96
CA HIS A 72 -5.08 -11.67 -7.11
C HIS A 72 -4.17 -11.81 -5.87
N LEU A 73 -3.88 -13.03 -5.40
CA LEU A 73 -2.99 -13.26 -4.26
C LEU A 73 -1.52 -13.04 -4.63
N GLU A 74 -1.13 -13.33 -5.88
CA GLU A 74 0.21 -13.04 -6.39
C GLU A 74 0.37 -11.54 -6.61
N VAL A 75 -0.64 -10.89 -7.19
CA VAL A 75 -0.69 -9.42 -7.31
C VAL A 75 -0.55 -8.77 -5.94
N CYS A 76 -1.26 -9.26 -4.92
CA CYS A 76 -1.15 -8.76 -3.55
C CYS A 76 0.25 -8.95 -2.96
N ALA A 77 0.91 -10.08 -3.21
CA ALA A 77 2.26 -10.34 -2.73
C ALA A 77 3.26 -9.36 -3.38
N ALA A 78 3.17 -9.17 -4.69
CA ALA A 78 3.99 -8.23 -5.44
C ALA A 78 3.78 -6.78 -4.96
N LEU A 79 2.52 -6.32 -4.81
CA LEU A 79 2.22 -4.98 -4.31
C LEU A 79 2.75 -4.75 -2.88
N THR A 80 2.69 -5.79 -2.02
CA THR A 80 3.21 -5.68 -0.65
C THR A 80 4.74 -5.57 -0.64
N ALA A 81 5.41 -6.40 -1.44
CA ALA A 81 6.86 -6.34 -1.58
C ALA A 81 7.31 -5.00 -2.19
N LEU A 82 6.54 -4.50 -3.15
CA LEU A 82 6.80 -3.24 -3.82
C LEU A 82 6.78 -2.06 -2.84
N CYS A 83 5.90 -2.03 -1.84
CA CYS A 83 5.92 -0.96 -0.83
C CYS A 83 7.27 -0.81 -0.10
N GLN A 84 8.01 -1.92 0.06
CA GLN A 84 9.29 -1.93 0.78
C GLN A 84 10.52 -1.85 -0.14
N LEU A 85 10.41 -2.42 -1.35
CA LEU A 85 11.52 -2.57 -2.30
C LEU A 85 11.49 -1.52 -3.41
N LEU A 86 10.64 -0.50 -3.32
CA LEU A 86 10.47 0.48 -4.37
C LEU A 86 11.72 1.35 -4.50
N ASN A 87 12.37 1.29 -5.66
CA ASN A 87 13.51 2.12 -5.99
C ASN A 87 13.18 3.06 -7.15
N THR A 88 13.91 4.18 -7.25
CA THR A 88 13.74 5.15 -8.35
C THR A 88 13.80 4.49 -9.73
N GLU A 89 14.65 3.48 -9.92
CA GLU A 89 14.80 2.74 -11.18
C GLU A 89 13.62 1.81 -11.48
N MET A 90 12.92 1.33 -10.44
CA MET A 90 11.77 0.43 -10.59
C MET A 90 10.50 1.19 -10.95
N ILE A 91 10.38 2.46 -10.53
CA ILE A 91 9.18 3.28 -10.69
C ILE A 91 8.65 3.26 -12.14
N PRO A 92 9.43 3.59 -13.18
CA PRO A 92 8.91 3.62 -14.55
C PRO A 92 8.40 2.25 -15.03
N ALA A 93 8.99 1.17 -14.54
CA ALA A 93 8.65 -0.20 -14.91
C ALA A 93 7.35 -0.70 -14.26
N VAL A 94 7.00 -0.20 -13.07
CA VAL A 94 5.84 -0.66 -12.29
C VAL A 94 4.68 0.33 -12.28
N TYR A 95 4.93 1.62 -12.50
CA TYR A 95 3.96 2.71 -12.30
C TYR A 95 2.61 2.43 -12.98
N GLY A 96 2.62 2.24 -14.30
CA GLY A 96 1.39 2.00 -15.06
C GLY A 96 0.65 0.73 -14.63
N LEU A 97 1.38 -0.33 -14.26
CA LEU A 97 0.77 -1.57 -13.78
C LEU A 97 0.07 -1.38 -12.44
N VAL A 98 0.64 -0.57 -11.54
CA VAL A 98 0.04 -0.26 -10.23
C VAL A 98 -1.17 0.67 -10.40
N GLU A 99 -1.10 1.62 -11.34
CA GLU A 99 -2.21 2.51 -11.66
C GLU A 99 -3.44 1.76 -12.19
N GLU A 100 -3.23 0.75 -13.04
CA GLU A 100 -4.29 -0.16 -13.51
C GLU A 100 -4.94 -0.91 -12.33
N LYS A 101 -4.17 -1.25 -11.28
CA LYS A 101 -4.69 -1.98 -10.11
C LYS A 101 -5.57 -1.15 -9.19
N LEU A 102 -5.59 0.18 -9.32
CA LEU A 102 -6.54 1.03 -8.59
C LEU A 102 -8.00 0.72 -8.96
N SER A 103 -8.26 0.24 -10.18
CA SER A 103 -9.60 -0.12 -10.67
C SER A 103 -9.88 -1.62 -10.64
N HIS A 104 -9.05 -2.42 -9.96
CA HIS A 104 -9.21 -3.88 -9.90
C HIS A 104 -10.50 -4.27 -9.15
N PRO A 105 -11.24 -5.33 -9.52
CA PRO A 105 -12.52 -5.70 -8.88
C PRO A 105 -12.42 -6.06 -7.39
N LYS A 106 -11.27 -6.59 -6.95
CA LYS A 106 -11.00 -6.93 -5.54
C LYS A 106 -10.49 -5.74 -4.73
N ASP A 107 -11.19 -5.41 -3.65
CA ASP A 107 -10.85 -4.38 -2.65
C ASP A 107 -9.43 -4.53 -2.07
N ILE A 108 -9.00 -5.76 -1.74
CA ILE A 108 -7.67 -6.02 -1.17
C ILE A 108 -6.53 -5.62 -2.12
N VAL A 109 -6.74 -5.73 -3.43
CA VAL A 109 -5.76 -5.31 -4.44
C VAL A 109 -5.74 -3.79 -4.53
N ARG A 110 -6.91 -3.15 -4.62
CA ARG A 110 -7.03 -1.68 -4.65
C ARG A 110 -6.39 -1.05 -3.42
N LYS A 111 -6.69 -1.56 -2.23
CA LYS A 111 -6.10 -1.12 -0.95
C LYS A 111 -4.57 -1.16 -1.00
N LYS A 112 -3.99 -2.26 -1.49
CA LYS A 112 -2.52 -2.41 -1.59
C LYS A 112 -1.92 -1.49 -2.65
N ALA A 113 -2.58 -1.30 -3.79
CA ALA A 113 -2.15 -0.35 -4.81
C ALA A 113 -2.10 1.09 -4.27
N ILE A 114 -3.10 1.50 -3.49
CA ILE A 114 -3.13 2.82 -2.84
C ILE A 114 -1.96 2.97 -1.85
N MET A 115 -1.63 1.93 -1.10
CA MET A 115 -0.48 1.98 -0.19
C MET A 115 0.85 2.13 -0.93
N VAL A 116 0.99 1.55 -2.13
CA VAL A 116 2.16 1.79 -3.00
C VAL A 116 2.21 3.24 -3.45
N PHE A 117 1.08 3.82 -3.87
CA PHE A 117 1.01 5.25 -4.20
C PHE A 117 1.28 6.16 -3.01
N HIS A 118 0.85 5.79 -1.82
CA HIS A 118 1.18 6.51 -0.60
C HIS A 118 2.69 6.50 -0.30
N ARG A 119 3.39 5.39 -0.56
CA ARG A 119 4.86 5.37 -0.51
C ARG A 119 5.48 6.26 -1.58
N LEU A 120 5.01 6.15 -2.83
CA LEU A 120 5.45 7.00 -3.95
C LEU A 120 5.27 8.49 -3.66
N PHE A 121 4.19 8.89 -2.97
CA PHE A 121 3.93 10.28 -2.63
C PHE A 121 5.00 10.87 -1.74
N ARG A 122 5.43 10.10 -0.73
CA ARG A 122 6.47 10.51 0.22
C ARG A 122 7.84 10.62 -0.45
N ASP A 123 8.09 9.83 -1.49
CA ASP A 123 9.39 9.82 -2.17
C ASP A 123 9.42 10.84 -3.33
N LYS A 124 8.34 10.92 -4.13
CA LYS A 124 8.21 11.75 -5.34
C LYS A 124 6.76 12.23 -5.53
N PRO A 125 6.34 13.33 -4.88
CA PRO A 125 4.95 13.82 -4.94
C PRO A 125 4.52 14.24 -6.36
N GLU A 126 5.46 14.68 -7.19
CA GLU A 126 5.24 15.12 -8.58
C GLU A 126 4.55 14.04 -9.44
N LEU A 127 4.85 12.77 -9.18
CA LEU A 127 4.31 11.65 -9.95
C LEU A 127 2.83 11.41 -9.69
N ILE A 128 2.25 11.99 -8.65
CA ILE A 128 0.90 11.65 -8.17
C ILE A 128 -0.13 12.72 -8.50
N ILE A 129 0.31 13.91 -8.91
CA ILE A 129 -0.55 15.07 -9.16
C ILE A 129 -1.71 14.75 -10.13
N HIS A 130 -1.45 13.96 -11.17
CA HIS A 130 -2.46 13.60 -12.17
C HIS A 130 -3.50 12.58 -11.68
N LEU A 131 -3.24 11.89 -10.57
CA LEU A 131 -4.14 10.89 -10.00
C LEU A 131 -5.08 11.47 -8.94
N ASP A 132 -4.98 12.76 -8.60
CA ASP A 132 -5.77 13.39 -7.55
C ASP A 132 -7.28 13.17 -7.74
N GLU A 133 -7.80 13.46 -8.94
CA GLU A 133 -9.21 13.23 -9.28
C GLU A 133 -9.62 11.76 -9.12
N LYS A 134 -8.74 10.82 -9.48
CA LYS A 134 -9.00 9.38 -9.33
C LYS A 134 -9.05 8.99 -7.85
N PHE A 135 -8.19 9.56 -7.02
CA PHE A 135 -8.22 9.32 -5.56
C PHE A 135 -9.46 9.92 -4.90
N ARG A 136 -9.92 11.10 -5.35
CA ARG A 136 -11.20 11.70 -4.92
C ARG A 136 -12.38 10.79 -5.26
N GLN A 137 -12.42 10.23 -6.47
CA GLN A 137 -13.44 9.25 -6.87
C GLN A 137 -13.41 7.99 -6.00
N ILE A 138 -12.21 7.47 -5.68
CA ILE A 138 -12.06 6.29 -4.82
C ILE A 138 -12.55 6.58 -3.40
N LEU A 139 -12.28 7.78 -2.86
CA LEU A 139 -12.79 8.19 -1.55
C LEU A 139 -14.32 8.24 -1.52
N SER A 140 -14.93 8.84 -2.55
CA SER A 140 -16.38 8.94 -2.69
C SER A 140 -17.06 7.60 -2.97
N GLY A 141 -16.33 6.62 -3.51
CA GLY A 141 -16.85 5.28 -3.81
C GLY A 141 -17.25 4.45 -2.58
N GLY A 142 -16.86 4.87 -1.38
CA GLY A 142 -17.40 4.34 -0.12
C GLY A 142 -17.03 2.88 0.21
N ASP A 143 -16.11 2.25 -0.53
CA ASP A 143 -15.71 0.86 -0.26
C ASP A 143 -14.93 0.75 1.06
N PRO A 144 -15.48 0.11 2.09
CA PRO A 144 -14.86 0.03 3.42
C PRO A 144 -13.47 -0.59 3.42
N GLY A 145 -13.24 -1.55 2.51
CA GLY A 145 -11.95 -2.24 2.35
C GLY A 145 -10.84 -1.31 1.92
N VAL A 146 -11.20 -0.22 1.25
CA VAL A 146 -10.28 0.73 0.62
C VAL A 146 -10.23 2.06 1.39
N LEU A 147 -11.33 2.47 2.03
CA LEU A 147 -11.44 3.72 2.82
C LEU A 147 -10.26 3.91 3.78
N GLY A 148 -9.87 2.85 4.51
CA GLY A 148 -8.76 2.95 5.46
C GLY A 148 -7.40 3.28 4.80
N ALA A 149 -7.15 2.85 3.56
CA ALA A 149 -5.91 3.14 2.85
C ALA A 149 -5.95 4.51 2.15
N ILE A 150 -7.07 4.85 1.51
CA ILE A 150 -7.21 6.14 0.82
C ILE A 150 -7.18 7.31 1.82
N LEU A 151 -7.77 7.15 3.02
CA LEU A 151 -7.67 8.16 4.07
C LEU A 151 -6.23 8.36 4.57
N CYS A 152 -5.38 7.32 4.57
CA CYS A 152 -3.96 7.49 4.88
C CYS A 152 -3.26 8.37 3.85
N LEU A 153 -3.57 8.20 2.57
CA LEU A 153 -3.04 9.04 1.50
C LEU A 153 -3.51 10.49 1.66
N PHE A 154 -4.80 10.71 1.91
CA PHE A 154 -5.36 12.05 2.07
C PHE A 154 -4.83 12.78 3.30
N ILE A 155 -4.48 12.08 4.39
CA ILE A 155 -3.80 12.72 5.52
C ILE A 155 -2.49 13.39 5.08
N ASP A 156 -1.71 12.72 4.23
CA ASP A 156 -0.44 13.29 3.78
C ASP A 156 -0.66 14.35 2.68
N PHE A 157 -1.70 14.22 1.83
CA PHE A 157 -2.08 15.28 0.88
C PHE A 157 -2.52 16.57 1.57
N VAL A 158 -3.35 16.45 2.60
CA VAL A 158 -3.91 17.60 3.34
C VAL A 158 -2.83 18.29 4.16
N LYS A 159 -1.81 17.56 4.64
CA LYS A 159 -0.66 18.18 5.31
C LYS A 159 0.17 19.07 4.39
N GLU A 160 0.32 18.69 3.12
CA GLU A 160 1.08 19.46 2.13
C GLU A 160 0.33 20.71 1.67
N ASP A 161 -0.97 20.58 1.37
CA ASP A 161 -1.81 21.71 0.94
C ASP A 161 -3.26 21.58 1.47
N PRO A 162 -3.56 22.09 2.68
CA PRO A 162 -4.89 22.02 3.26
C PRO A 162 -5.95 22.74 2.42
N SER A 163 -5.57 23.85 1.76
CA SER A 163 -6.52 24.72 1.05
C SER A 163 -7.14 24.02 -0.16
N LYS A 164 -6.38 23.14 -0.81
CA LYS A 164 -6.83 22.35 -1.97
C LYS A 164 -7.90 21.29 -1.65
N TYR A 165 -8.04 20.89 -0.40
CA TYR A 165 -8.90 19.76 0.00
C TYR A 165 -10.09 20.16 0.89
N LYS A 166 -10.36 21.46 1.06
CA LYS A 166 -11.54 21.94 1.81
C LYS A 166 -12.87 21.47 1.20
N ASP A 167 -12.90 21.23 -0.11
CA ASP A 167 -14.06 20.69 -0.82
C ASP A 167 -14.40 19.23 -0.43
N LEU A 168 -13.47 18.51 0.21
CA LEU A 168 -13.70 17.15 0.69
C LEU A 168 -14.46 17.07 2.02
N VAL A 169 -14.63 18.20 2.72
CA VAL A 169 -15.30 18.22 4.04
C VAL A 169 -16.70 17.59 3.98
N PRO A 170 -17.60 17.92 3.03
CA PRO A 170 -18.92 17.31 2.95
C PRO A 170 -18.85 15.79 2.72
N VAL A 171 -17.88 15.33 1.93
CA VAL A 171 -17.68 13.89 1.65
C VAL A 171 -17.23 13.16 2.92
N LEU A 172 -16.27 13.73 3.64
CA LEU A 172 -15.75 13.17 4.89
C LEU A 172 -16.81 13.12 5.99
N VAL A 173 -17.64 14.16 6.11
CA VAL A 173 -18.77 14.20 7.06
C VAL A 173 -19.81 13.13 6.71
N ASN A 174 -20.20 13.01 5.43
CA ASN A 174 -21.13 11.96 4.99
C ASN A 174 -20.59 10.55 5.26
N ILE A 175 -19.30 10.30 5.02
CA ILE A 175 -18.67 9.00 5.36
C ILE A 175 -18.72 8.77 6.88
N LEU A 176 -18.46 9.79 7.69
CA LEU A 176 -18.52 9.69 9.15
C LEU A 176 -19.95 9.41 9.65
N GLU A 177 -20.96 10.08 9.11
CA GLU A 177 -22.37 9.81 9.39
C GLU A 177 -22.74 8.36 9.05
N GLN A 178 -22.33 7.86 7.88
CA GLN A 178 -22.54 6.46 7.49
C GLN A 178 -21.88 5.46 8.45
N VAL A 179 -20.70 5.81 8.98
CA VAL A 179 -20.01 5.00 10.00
C VAL A 179 -20.83 4.98 11.30
N LEU A 180 -21.31 6.14 11.76
CA LEU A 180 -22.08 6.27 13.01
C LEU A 180 -23.43 5.54 12.92
N ASP A 181 -24.10 5.62 11.77
CA ASP A 181 -25.34 4.91 11.47
C ASP A 181 -25.16 3.40 11.25
N ARG A 182 -23.92 2.89 11.37
CA ARG A 182 -23.57 1.47 11.23
C ARG A 182 -23.90 0.87 9.85
N TYR A 183 -23.83 1.67 8.79
CA TYR A 183 -23.97 1.15 7.41
C TYR A 183 -22.81 0.24 6.99
N LEU A 184 -21.66 0.37 7.66
CA LEU A 184 -20.51 -0.48 7.44
C LEU A 184 -20.77 -1.92 7.91
N PRO A 185 -20.22 -2.93 7.21
CA PRO A 185 -20.44 -4.31 7.61
C PRO A 185 -19.84 -4.59 8.99
N ARG A 186 -20.46 -5.53 9.73
CA ARG A 186 -20.17 -5.80 11.15
C ARG A 186 -18.72 -6.17 11.46
N ASN A 187 -17.96 -6.63 10.46
CA ASN A 187 -16.53 -6.89 10.59
C ASN A 187 -15.68 -5.63 10.82
N TYR A 188 -16.25 -4.43 10.65
CA TYR A 188 -15.61 -3.16 11.01
C TYR A 188 -16.00 -2.67 12.41
N ASP A 189 -16.93 -3.33 13.11
CA ASP A 189 -17.25 -3.02 14.50
C ASP A 189 -16.16 -3.57 15.42
N TYR A 190 -15.62 -2.71 16.29
CA TYR A 190 -14.59 -3.04 17.26
C TYR A 190 -15.08 -2.71 18.67
N HIS A 191 -15.38 -3.75 19.46
CA HIS A 191 -15.90 -3.62 20.83
C HIS A 191 -17.12 -2.69 20.97
N GLY A 192 -18.03 -2.69 19.98
CA GLY A 192 -19.24 -1.87 19.98
C GLY A 192 -19.07 -0.50 19.34
N ALA A 193 -17.84 -0.13 18.97
CA ALA A 193 -17.53 1.09 18.23
C ALA A 193 -17.44 0.80 16.71
N PRO A 194 -18.25 1.44 15.86
CA PRO A 194 -18.22 1.21 14.42
C PRO A 194 -16.97 1.85 13.78
N ALA A 195 -16.09 1.03 13.20
CA ALA A 195 -14.92 1.47 12.43
C ALA A 195 -14.08 2.60 13.08
N PRO A 196 -13.59 2.43 14.33
CA PRO A 196 -12.95 3.51 15.07
C PRO A 196 -11.74 4.12 14.35
N TRP A 197 -10.94 3.30 13.64
CA TRP A 197 -9.78 3.81 12.90
C TRP A 197 -10.16 4.67 11.68
N ILE A 198 -11.32 4.43 11.07
CA ILE A 198 -11.83 5.29 10.00
C ILE A 198 -12.25 6.63 10.60
N GLN A 199 -12.99 6.61 11.72
CA GLN A 199 -13.41 7.82 12.43
C GLN A 199 -12.20 8.68 12.83
N VAL A 200 -11.19 8.08 13.47
CA VAL A 200 -9.98 8.80 13.89
C VAL A 200 -9.29 9.48 12.72
N LYS A 201 -9.14 8.79 11.57
CA LYS A 201 -8.52 9.37 10.38
C LYS A 201 -9.34 10.50 9.78
N ILE A 202 -10.66 10.37 9.72
CA ILE A 202 -11.54 11.43 9.22
C ILE A 202 -11.44 12.67 10.11
N ILE A 203 -11.57 12.50 11.44
CA ILE A 203 -11.45 13.61 12.40
C ILE A 203 -10.07 14.26 12.31
N GLN A 204 -9.00 13.47 12.13
CA GLN A 204 -7.66 13.99 11.92
C GLN A 204 -7.58 14.87 10.66
N ILE A 205 -8.17 14.45 9.54
CA ILE A 205 -8.20 15.25 8.31
C ILE A 205 -9.01 16.53 8.52
N LEU A 206 -10.22 16.43 9.08
CA LEU A 206 -11.08 17.58 9.36
C LEU A 206 -10.38 18.58 10.29
N GLY A 207 -9.67 18.09 11.31
CA GLY A 207 -8.89 18.91 12.22
C GLY A 207 -7.75 19.66 11.55
N MET A 208 -7.14 19.11 10.49
CA MET A 208 -6.13 19.81 9.68
C MET A 208 -6.77 20.84 8.75
N LEU A 209 -7.91 20.52 8.13
CA LEU A 209 -8.63 21.41 7.22
C LEU A 209 -9.18 22.67 7.92
N ALA A 210 -9.54 22.54 9.20
CA ALA A 210 -10.12 23.62 10.01
C ALA A 210 -9.08 24.51 10.72
N GLN A 211 -7.77 24.28 10.56
CA GLN A 211 -6.74 25.08 11.28
C GLN A 211 -6.73 26.55 10.87
N ASP A 212 -7.05 26.85 9.61
CA ASP A 212 -7.01 28.21 9.05
C ASP A 212 -8.41 28.84 8.92
N ASP A 213 -9.45 28.21 9.48
CA ASP A 213 -10.79 28.79 9.49
C ASP A 213 -10.89 29.82 10.65
N GLU A 214 -11.26 31.06 10.32
CA GLU A 214 -11.50 32.10 11.31
C GLU A 214 -12.64 31.68 12.25
N LYS A 215 -12.47 31.98 13.55
CA LYS A 215 -13.40 31.64 14.64
C LYS A 215 -14.75 32.37 14.55
#